data_AF-A0A7K7SVH5-F1
#
_entry.id   AF-A0A7K7SVH5-F1
#
_cell.length_a   1.000
_cell.length_b   1.000
_cell.length_c   1.000
_cell.angle_alpha   90.00
_cell.angle_beta   90.00
_cell.angle_gamma   90.00
#
_symmetry.space_group_name_H-M   'P 1'
#
loop_
_entity.id
_entity.type
_entity.pdbx_description
1 polymer ?
#
loop_
_entity_poly.entity_id
_entity_poly.type
_entity_poly.pdbx_seq_one_letter_code
_entity_poly.pdbx_strand_id
1 'polypeptide(L)'
;MRRLPLLLPLLLLGMGLGQPEPPAPSGAQCLEHECFAVFWGSRSFAEASAGCQRGGGHLMTVRSTVAEEAIALLLQNRGGRLWLGLSLPLSLPCTEPAQQLRGFRWITGDSRTDYTNWAPSGPRCGERCVTVSRELLWEVRRCEEPADGFLCEYIYGGSCPRLPPAEGVPVTYATPFGARGGEFLALPPRSVAFVPALGLELRCDDDGEGGGLRWGRATPGAWPCRLGGGGCQGTCSEDTGRPRCSCPDGSVLGPDGRGCRSPCADTPCQHHCVVAGSSFVCMCDTGYRLGADGSSCEDHDDCASEPGLCEQLCINTMGGFECRCYSGYRMLDGHCQLESHCDQAPCQQRCEDVSGGYRCGCDDGYAVDPLDPTRCLLHCNDSQCPAVCDDYNHECVCPDGFVLDDGELCVDLDECDMNYCEHNCTNHPGSFECHCPAGYQVANGIDCVQIPGEDGEGEGSGDFKFQTSAPRTPVPQTPAPSRAPPKAERLHPGALVGITVGTVLTALALLALGYHLAKKHCRPPATMDYKCGGPHEKELGLQPVASGCAG
;
A
#
# COMPACT_ATOMS: atom_id res chain seq x y z
N MET A 1 -10.09 75.79 -35.39
CA MET A 1 -10.64 75.52 -34.04
C MET A 1 -9.84 74.38 -33.43
N ARG A 2 -9.38 74.59 -32.19
CA ARG A 2 -8.93 73.61 -31.18
C ARG A 2 -7.81 72.61 -31.53
N ARG A 3 -6.60 72.94 -31.03
CA ARG A 3 -5.62 71.98 -30.52
C ARG A 3 -6.23 71.23 -29.32
N LEU A 4 -6.04 69.91 -29.23
CA LEU A 4 -6.08 69.17 -27.97
C LEU A 4 -4.98 68.08 -28.01
N PRO A 5 -4.08 68.01 -27.02
CA PRO A 5 -2.89 67.14 -27.04
C PRO A 5 -3.13 65.77 -26.38
N LEU A 6 -2.20 64.86 -26.65
CA LEU A 6 -2.00 63.54 -26.05
C LEU A 6 -2.23 63.50 -24.53
N LEU A 7 -3.01 62.51 -24.08
CA LEU A 7 -3.07 62.09 -22.68
C LEU A 7 -1.91 61.12 -22.39
N LEU A 8 -1.02 61.53 -21.47
CA LEU A 8 -0.06 60.67 -20.76
C LEU A 8 -0.80 59.58 -19.95
N PRO A 9 -0.26 58.36 -19.82
CA PRO A 9 -0.71 57.43 -18.79
C PRO A 9 -0.12 57.83 -17.44
N LEU A 10 -0.98 57.92 -16.42
CA LEU A 10 -0.59 58.07 -15.02
C LEU A 10 0.24 56.86 -14.58
N LEU A 11 1.49 57.10 -14.17
CA LEU A 11 2.28 56.18 -13.36
C LEU A 11 1.60 56.09 -11.98
N LEU A 12 0.92 54.98 -11.70
CA LEU A 12 0.58 54.61 -10.33
C LEU A 12 1.85 54.07 -9.68
N LEU A 13 2.55 54.94 -8.94
CA LEU A 13 3.46 54.48 -7.88
C LEU A 13 2.61 53.67 -6.90
N GLY A 14 2.75 52.35 -6.95
CA GLY A 14 2.35 51.47 -5.86
C GLY A 14 3.24 51.78 -4.66
N MET A 15 2.83 52.75 -3.84
CA MET A 15 3.28 52.79 -2.47
C MET A 15 2.67 51.57 -1.78
N GLY A 16 3.49 50.53 -1.63
CA GLY A 16 3.18 49.45 -0.69
C GLY A 16 2.99 50.09 0.68
N LEU A 17 1.73 50.29 1.05
CA LEU A 17 1.36 50.51 2.44
C LEU A 17 1.73 49.22 3.16
N GLY A 18 2.95 49.18 3.72
CA GLY A 18 3.33 48.17 4.67
C GLY A 18 2.24 48.12 5.74
N GLN A 19 1.73 46.92 6.02
CA GLN A 19 0.84 46.72 7.15
C GLN A 19 1.48 47.39 8.37
N PRO A 20 0.74 48.21 9.15
CA PRO A 20 1.30 48.87 10.31
C PRO A 20 1.87 47.79 11.24
N GLU A 21 3.18 47.90 11.53
CA GLU A 21 3.90 47.03 12.47
C GLU A 21 3.05 46.91 13.75
N PRO A 22 2.83 45.69 14.27
CA PRO A 22 2.03 45.53 15.48
C PRO A 22 2.61 46.44 16.58
N PRO A 23 1.76 47.14 17.35
CA PRO A 23 2.24 48.05 18.37
C PRO A 23 3.18 47.29 19.30
N ALA A 24 4.34 47.85 19.61
CA ALA A 24 5.29 47.17 20.50
C ALA A 24 4.71 47.12 21.92
N PRO A 25 4.78 45.96 22.61
CA PRO A 25 4.40 45.88 24.00
C PRO A 25 5.31 46.75 24.86
N SER A 26 4.76 47.31 25.92
CA SER A 26 5.50 48.12 26.88
C SER A 26 6.33 47.29 27.85
N GLY A 27 6.01 46.00 27.98
CA GLY A 27 6.75 45.01 28.74
C GLY A 27 6.33 43.62 28.31
N ALA A 28 7.24 42.65 28.40
CA ALA A 28 6.94 41.26 28.10
C ALA A 28 7.77 40.32 28.98
N GLN A 29 7.18 39.18 29.35
CA GLN A 29 7.80 38.13 30.13
C GLN A 29 7.52 36.80 29.46
N CYS A 30 8.56 36.03 29.15
CA CYS A 30 8.43 34.71 28.53
C CYS A 30 8.99 33.64 29.47
N LEU A 31 8.21 32.59 29.71
CA LEU A 31 8.51 31.47 30.59
C LEU A 31 8.22 30.18 29.82
N GLU A 32 9.26 29.40 29.54
CA GLU A 32 9.18 28.15 28.77
C GLU A 32 8.45 28.31 27.42
N HIS A 33 7.16 27.94 27.38
CA HIS A 33 6.30 27.89 26.19
C HIS A 33 5.27 29.02 26.16
N GLU A 34 5.23 29.87 27.19
CA GLU A 34 4.22 30.92 27.37
C GLU A 34 4.91 32.29 27.44
N CYS A 35 4.35 33.27 26.72
CA CYS A 35 4.78 34.66 26.77
C CYS A 35 3.60 35.56 27.12
N PHE A 36 3.84 36.48 28.05
CA PHE A 36 2.88 37.48 28.49
C PHE A 36 3.37 38.86 28.10
N ALA A 37 2.48 39.73 27.65
CA ALA A 37 2.84 41.09 27.25
C ALA A 37 1.80 42.11 27.72
N VAL A 38 2.27 43.29 28.13
CA VAL A 38 1.43 44.42 28.52
C VAL A 38 1.44 45.51 27.47
N PHE A 39 0.25 45.99 27.12
CA PHE A 39 0.05 47.09 26.20
C PHE A 39 -0.71 48.20 26.91
N TRP A 40 -0.08 49.38 27.02
CA TRP A 40 -0.75 50.58 27.52
C TRP A 40 -1.44 51.31 26.38
N GLY A 41 -2.66 51.78 26.63
CA GLY A 41 -3.45 52.51 25.65
C GLY A 41 -4.93 52.24 25.82
N SER A 42 -5.70 53.32 25.91
CA SER A 42 -7.15 53.30 26.08
C SER A 42 -7.85 52.52 24.95
N ARG A 43 -8.45 51.37 25.25
CA ARG A 43 -9.14 50.51 24.27
C ARG A 43 -10.34 49.79 24.88
N SER A 44 -11.35 49.53 24.04
CA SER A 44 -12.45 48.61 24.37
C SER A 44 -11.95 47.16 24.41
N PHE A 45 -12.73 46.25 25.00
CA PHE A 45 -12.38 44.83 25.09
C PHE A 45 -12.19 44.19 23.70
N ALA A 46 -13.06 44.53 22.74
CA ALA A 46 -12.98 44.00 21.38
C ALA A 46 -11.69 44.45 20.65
N GLU A 47 -11.33 45.72 20.77
CA GLU A 47 -10.10 46.26 20.19
C GLU A 47 -8.83 45.71 20.85
N ALA A 48 -8.88 45.47 22.16
CA ALA A 48 -7.80 44.83 22.91
C ALA A 48 -7.61 43.37 22.48
N SER A 49 -8.71 42.62 22.34
CA SER A 49 -8.70 41.25 21.84
C SER A 49 -8.12 41.13 20.43
N ALA A 50 -8.59 41.97 19.50
CA ALA A 50 -8.01 42.06 18.15
C ALA A 50 -6.53 42.46 18.16
N GLY A 51 -6.12 43.27 19.15
CA GLY A 51 -4.72 43.61 19.41
C GLY A 51 -3.83 42.40 19.64
N CYS A 52 -4.21 41.52 20.58
CA CYS A 52 -3.46 40.30 20.88
C CYS A 52 -3.46 39.31 19.69
N GLN A 53 -4.59 39.18 19.00
CA GLN A 53 -4.74 38.30 17.83
C GLN A 53 -3.80 38.66 16.68
N ARG A 54 -3.50 39.94 16.45
CA ARG A 54 -2.52 40.37 15.44
C ARG A 54 -1.10 39.87 15.72
N GLY A 55 -0.75 39.63 16.98
CA GLY A 55 0.53 39.03 17.37
C GLY A 55 0.49 37.49 17.42
N GLY A 56 -0.63 36.87 17.03
CA GLY A 56 -0.81 35.41 17.11
C GLY A 56 -1.16 34.88 18.50
N GLY A 57 -1.67 35.74 19.40
CA GLY A 57 -2.08 35.36 20.76
C GLY A 57 -3.53 35.76 21.06
N HIS A 58 -3.88 35.77 22.34
CA HIS A 58 -5.19 36.22 22.82
C HIS A 58 -5.05 37.04 24.09
N LEU A 59 -6.16 37.64 24.55
CA LEU A 59 -6.17 38.28 25.88
C LEU A 59 -5.84 37.24 26.94
N MET A 60 -5.01 37.65 27.91
CA MET A 60 -4.42 36.76 28.89
C MET A 60 -5.47 36.01 29.72
N THR A 61 -5.25 34.70 29.89
CA THR A 61 -6.03 33.83 30.77
C THR A 61 -5.26 33.56 32.05
N VAL A 62 -5.82 33.97 33.19
CA VAL A 62 -5.14 33.86 34.49
C VAL A 62 -5.62 32.59 35.18
N ARG A 63 -4.90 31.49 34.95
CA ARG A 63 -5.30 30.14 35.40
C ARG A 63 -4.54 29.67 36.63
N SER A 64 -3.35 30.20 36.89
CA SER A 64 -2.43 29.76 37.93
C SER A 64 -1.75 30.96 38.60
N THR A 65 -1.04 30.69 39.71
CA THR A 65 -0.19 31.69 40.38
C THR A 65 0.98 32.15 39.51
N VAL A 66 1.42 31.34 38.53
CA VAL A 66 2.49 31.74 37.59
C VAL A 66 2.02 32.89 36.69
N ALA A 67 0.79 32.80 36.17
CA ALA A 67 0.19 33.87 35.38
C ALA A 67 0.01 35.15 36.22
N GLU A 68 -0.33 35.01 37.50
CA GLU A 68 -0.42 36.14 38.43
C GLU A 68 0.95 36.80 38.68
N GLU A 69 2.00 36.03 38.98
CA GLU A 69 3.37 36.55 39.15
C GLU A 69 3.87 37.28 37.89
N ALA A 70 3.56 36.74 36.70
CA ALA A 70 3.86 37.41 35.44
C ALA A 70 3.17 38.78 35.33
N ILE A 71 1.90 38.89 35.73
CA ILE A 71 1.17 40.16 35.73
C ILE A 71 1.82 41.16 36.71
N ALA A 72 2.18 40.70 37.92
CA ALA A 72 2.84 41.55 38.90
C ALA A 72 4.17 42.13 38.37
N LEU A 73 4.97 41.31 37.69
CA LEU A 73 6.22 41.72 37.06
C LEU A 73 5.99 42.70 35.89
N LEU A 74 4.95 42.51 35.08
CA LEU A 74 4.64 43.36 33.93
C LEU A 74 4.06 44.72 34.34
N LEU A 75 3.26 44.77 35.41
CA LEU A 75 2.64 46.00 35.90
C LEU A 75 3.64 46.93 36.60
N GLN A 76 4.70 46.38 37.23
CA GLN A 76 5.73 47.14 37.95
C GLN A 76 5.14 48.27 38.83
N ASN A 77 5.56 49.52 38.57
CA ASN A 77 5.15 50.76 39.24
C ASN A 77 4.00 51.51 38.53
N ARG A 78 3.48 50.99 37.41
CA ARG A 78 2.37 51.62 36.70
C ARG A 78 1.04 51.04 37.16
N GLY A 79 0.19 51.92 37.69
CA GLY A 79 -1.20 51.60 38.00
C GLY A 79 -2.10 51.81 36.78
N GLY A 80 -3.12 50.98 36.66
CA GLY A 80 -4.15 51.08 35.64
C GLY A 80 -5.03 49.83 35.65
N ARG A 81 -6.14 49.88 34.92
CA ARG A 81 -7.02 48.73 34.71
C ARG A 81 -6.72 48.11 33.36
N LEU A 82 -6.30 46.85 33.36
CA LEU A 82 -5.95 46.13 32.15
C LEU A 82 -6.99 45.07 31.82
N TRP A 83 -7.42 44.98 30.57
CA TRP A 83 -8.30 43.89 30.15
C TRP A 83 -7.64 42.51 30.32
N LEU A 84 -8.39 41.58 30.92
CA LEU A 84 -8.12 40.13 30.90
C LEU A 84 -9.01 39.46 29.86
N GLY A 85 -8.65 38.25 29.42
CA GLY A 85 -9.43 37.48 28.45
C GLY A 85 -10.69 36.83 29.01
N LEU A 86 -11.44 37.53 29.87
CA LEU A 86 -12.58 36.98 30.60
C LEU A 86 -13.84 37.80 30.31
N SER A 87 -14.86 37.15 29.76
CA SER A 87 -16.13 37.77 29.32
C SER A 87 -17.34 36.96 29.76
N LEU A 88 -18.45 37.65 30.04
CA LEU A 88 -19.72 37.01 30.40
C LEU A 88 -20.41 36.52 29.11
N PRO A 89 -20.73 35.22 28.97
CA PRO A 89 -21.41 34.71 27.79
C PRO A 89 -22.79 35.35 27.60
N LEU A 90 -23.19 35.62 26.36
CA LEU A 90 -24.51 36.18 26.03
C LEU A 90 -25.69 35.31 26.49
N SER A 91 -25.46 34.02 26.74
CA SER A 91 -26.47 33.10 27.27
C SER A 91 -26.84 33.37 28.73
N LEU A 92 -25.95 34.02 29.49
CA LEU A 92 -26.21 34.41 30.88
C LEU A 92 -26.53 35.91 30.97
N PRO A 93 -27.72 36.30 31.45
CA PRO A 93 -28.09 37.70 31.57
C PRO A 93 -27.35 38.41 32.70
N CYS A 94 -26.89 37.69 33.73
CA CYS A 94 -26.25 38.24 34.93
C CYS A 94 -25.13 37.35 35.45
N THR A 95 -24.18 37.95 36.17
CA THR A 95 -23.13 37.24 36.90
C THR A 95 -23.71 36.41 38.04
N GLU A 96 -23.08 35.28 38.36
CA GLU A 96 -23.47 34.39 39.46
C GLU A 96 -22.40 34.39 40.56
N PRO A 97 -22.45 35.28 41.58
CA PRO A 97 -21.36 35.45 42.55
C PRO A 97 -20.97 34.19 43.34
N ALA A 98 -21.85 33.18 43.39
CA ALA A 98 -21.59 31.90 44.03
C ALA A 98 -20.65 30.99 43.23
N GLN A 99 -20.50 31.21 41.92
CA GLN A 99 -19.58 30.45 41.07
C GLN A 99 -18.18 31.07 41.09
N GLN A 100 -17.14 30.24 40.94
CA GLN A 100 -15.73 30.64 40.99
C GLN A 100 -15.38 31.75 39.97
N LEU A 101 -15.77 31.57 38.71
CA LEU A 101 -15.66 32.60 37.66
C LEU A 101 -16.90 33.49 37.55
N ARG A 102 -17.83 33.43 38.50
CA ARG A 102 -19.06 34.22 38.50
C ARG A 102 -19.91 34.12 37.21
N GLY A 103 -19.85 32.98 36.52
CA GLY A 103 -20.50 32.75 35.22
C GLY A 103 -19.71 33.23 33.99
N PHE A 104 -18.55 33.87 34.19
CA PHE A 104 -17.67 34.28 33.09
C PHE A 104 -16.95 33.08 32.45
N ARG A 105 -16.53 33.28 31.21
CA ARG A 105 -15.78 32.30 30.41
C ARG A 105 -14.54 32.97 29.82
N TRP A 106 -13.44 32.24 29.78
CA TRP A 106 -12.23 32.69 29.10
C TRP A 106 -12.48 32.82 27.60
N ILE A 107 -11.74 33.70 26.95
CA ILE A 107 -11.84 33.92 25.50
C ILE A 107 -11.43 32.67 24.69
N THR A 108 -10.72 31.74 25.32
CA THR A 108 -10.41 30.39 24.83
C THR A 108 -11.60 29.43 24.87
N GLY A 109 -12.72 29.82 25.48
CA GLY A 109 -13.98 29.08 25.48
C GLY A 109 -14.23 28.21 26.72
N ASP A 110 -13.24 28.02 27.59
CA ASP A 110 -13.37 27.25 28.82
C ASP A 110 -13.62 28.13 30.07
N SER A 111 -13.99 27.50 31.18
CA SER A 111 -14.29 28.15 32.46
C SER A 111 -13.45 27.61 33.61
N ARG A 112 -12.30 26.99 33.31
CA ARG A 112 -11.40 26.44 34.35
C ARG A 112 -10.46 27.53 34.84
N THR A 113 -10.31 27.62 36.14
CA THR A 113 -9.27 28.45 36.78
C THR A 113 -8.96 27.89 38.15
N ASP A 114 -7.68 27.91 38.54
CA ASP A 114 -7.27 27.53 39.89
C ASP A 114 -7.06 28.79 40.76
N TYR A 115 -7.11 29.98 40.16
CA TYR A 115 -6.90 31.26 40.84
C TYR A 115 -7.93 32.30 40.40
N THR A 116 -8.47 33.05 41.37
CA THR A 116 -9.30 34.24 41.13
C THR A 116 -9.15 35.22 42.27
N ASN A 117 -9.10 36.52 41.98
CA ASN A 117 -9.01 37.56 43.00
C ASN A 117 -10.02 38.69 42.74
N TRP A 118 -11.31 38.38 42.86
CA TRP A 118 -12.39 39.31 42.53
C TRP A 118 -12.51 40.48 43.51
N ALA A 119 -12.61 41.70 42.97
CA ALA A 119 -13.02 42.86 43.76
C ALA A 119 -14.44 42.68 44.32
N PRO A 120 -14.75 43.28 45.50
CA PRO A 120 -16.09 43.26 46.05
C PRO A 120 -17.10 43.90 45.09
N SER A 121 -18.06 43.13 44.60
CA SER A 121 -19.11 43.62 43.69
C SER A 121 -20.37 42.78 43.79
N GLY A 122 -21.55 43.42 43.78
CA GLY A 122 -22.84 42.72 43.65
C GLY A 122 -23.09 42.16 42.25
N PRO A 123 -24.27 41.52 42.01
CA PRO A 123 -24.62 40.96 40.71
C PRO A 123 -24.67 42.05 39.62
N ARG A 124 -24.06 41.77 38.47
CA ARG A 124 -24.03 42.65 37.29
C ARG A 124 -24.65 41.95 36.09
N CYS A 125 -25.42 42.66 35.28
CA CYS A 125 -26.18 42.08 34.17
C CYS A 125 -25.90 42.75 32.81
N GLY A 126 -25.99 41.97 31.73
CA GLY A 126 -25.67 42.35 30.36
C GLY A 126 -24.22 42.03 29.98
N GLU A 127 -23.75 42.53 28.84
CA GLU A 127 -22.37 42.29 28.36
C GLU A 127 -21.35 42.85 29.35
N ARG A 128 -20.54 41.96 29.93
CA ARG A 128 -19.55 42.27 30.95
C ARG A 128 -18.23 41.61 30.64
N CYS A 129 -17.16 42.35 30.93
CA CYS A 129 -15.79 41.94 30.75
C CYS A 129 -15.01 42.29 32.02
N VAL A 130 -13.81 41.72 32.17
CA VAL A 130 -13.05 41.84 33.42
C VAL A 130 -11.71 42.55 33.20
N THR A 131 -11.43 43.52 34.05
CA THR A 131 -10.11 44.16 34.14
C THR A 131 -9.37 43.73 35.40
N VAL A 132 -8.05 43.75 35.38
CA VAL A 132 -7.19 43.57 36.55
C VAL A 132 -6.52 44.90 36.94
N SER A 133 -6.47 45.19 38.23
CA SER A 133 -5.73 46.33 38.80
C SER A 133 -4.29 45.96 39.15
N ARG A 134 -3.49 46.94 39.60
CA ARG A 134 -2.11 46.71 40.08
C ARG A 134 -2.07 45.83 41.33
N GLU A 135 -3.08 45.90 42.18
CA GLU A 135 -3.27 45.06 43.37
C GLU A 135 -3.80 43.66 43.00
N LEU A 136 -3.78 43.32 41.71
CA LEU A 136 -4.24 42.05 41.15
C LEU A 136 -5.73 41.78 41.40
N LEU A 137 -6.52 42.83 41.66
CA LEU A 137 -7.96 42.73 41.87
C LEU A 137 -8.71 42.71 40.53
N TRP A 138 -9.62 41.76 40.39
CA TRP A 138 -10.43 41.57 39.19
C TRP A 138 -11.74 42.35 39.31
N GLU A 139 -11.93 43.34 38.45
CA GLU A 139 -13.09 44.24 38.44
C GLU A 139 -13.99 43.96 37.23
N VAL A 140 -15.30 43.86 37.48
CA VAL A 140 -16.31 43.68 36.44
C VAL A 140 -16.67 45.02 35.81
N ARG A 141 -16.56 45.12 34.49
CA ARG A 141 -16.83 46.33 33.70
C ARG A 141 -17.70 46.04 32.47
N ARG A 142 -18.19 47.08 31.81
CA ARG A 142 -18.82 46.97 30.49
C ARG A 142 -17.73 46.81 29.43
N CYS A 143 -17.92 45.89 28.48
CA CYS A 143 -16.92 45.58 27.46
C CYS A 143 -16.62 46.74 26.51
N GLU A 144 -17.59 47.64 26.31
CA GLU A 144 -17.47 48.83 25.46
C GLU A 144 -16.71 49.99 26.12
N GLU A 145 -16.65 50.00 27.46
CA GLU A 145 -15.90 51.05 28.16
C GLU A 145 -14.41 50.91 27.85
N PRO A 146 -13.65 52.00 27.68
CA PRO A 146 -12.21 51.89 27.55
C PRO A 146 -11.56 51.49 28.88
N ALA A 147 -10.59 50.58 28.82
CA ALA A 147 -9.65 50.34 29.92
C ALA A 147 -8.27 50.93 29.58
N ASP A 148 -7.44 51.14 30.60
CA ASP A 148 -6.15 51.85 30.49
C ASP A 148 -5.10 51.06 29.67
N GLY A 149 -5.34 49.76 29.48
CA GLY A 149 -4.54 48.88 28.63
C GLY A 149 -5.09 47.46 28.62
N PHE A 150 -4.26 46.51 28.19
CA PHE A 150 -4.62 45.09 28.12
C PHE A 150 -3.40 44.17 28.21
N LEU A 151 -3.65 42.93 28.62
CA LEU A 151 -2.64 41.87 28.75
C LEU A 151 -2.88 40.81 27.67
N CYS A 152 -1.82 40.44 26.96
CA CYS A 152 -1.85 39.37 25.97
C CYS A 152 -1.04 38.17 26.46
N GLU A 153 -1.49 36.99 26.05
CA GLU A 153 -0.83 35.69 26.24
C GLU A 153 -0.58 35.06 24.87
N TYR A 154 0.61 34.49 24.71
CA TYR A 154 1.08 33.83 23.51
C TYR A 154 1.68 32.47 23.88
N ILE A 155 1.26 31.41 23.18
CA ILE A 155 1.71 30.04 23.44
C ILE A 155 2.50 29.55 22.23
N TYR A 156 3.66 28.96 22.46
CA TYR A 156 4.58 28.49 21.42
C TYR A 156 5.06 27.06 21.67
N GLY A 157 5.31 26.31 20.59
CA GLY A 157 5.74 24.90 20.66
C GLY A 157 7.23 24.67 20.97
N GLY A 158 7.99 25.71 21.32
CA GLY A 158 9.41 25.59 21.64
C GLY A 158 10.05 26.94 21.96
N SER A 159 11.30 26.91 22.45
CA SER A 159 12.09 28.12 22.71
C SER A 159 13.42 28.08 21.96
N CYS A 160 13.75 29.19 21.31
CA CYS A 160 15.04 29.43 20.70
C CYS A 160 16.15 29.40 21.76
N PRO A 161 17.32 28.82 21.45
CA PRO A 161 18.45 28.82 22.37
C PRO A 161 18.91 30.25 22.62
N ARG A 162 19.25 30.60 23.87
CA ARG A 162 19.85 31.91 24.13
C ARG A 162 21.28 31.92 23.58
N LEU A 163 21.64 32.95 22.83
CA LEU A 163 23.03 33.09 22.38
C LEU A 163 23.90 33.35 23.62
N PRO A 164 24.95 32.54 23.86
CA PRO A 164 25.81 32.73 25.02
C PRO A 164 26.45 34.11 24.93
N PRO A 165 26.53 34.85 26.06
CA PRO A 165 27.15 36.15 26.08
C PRO A 165 28.63 35.98 25.74
N ALA A 166 29.04 36.49 24.58
CA ALA A 166 30.46 36.73 24.32
C ALA A 166 30.87 37.95 25.16
N GLU A 167 31.97 37.87 25.90
CA GLU A 167 32.43 38.98 26.75
C GLU A 167 32.38 40.32 25.99
N GLY A 168 31.57 41.26 26.49
CA GLY A 168 31.44 42.61 25.92
C GLY A 168 30.56 42.76 24.67
N VAL A 169 29.82 41.73 24.24
CA VAL A 169 28.93 41.81 23.06
C VAL A 169 27.45 41.71 23.48
N PRO A 170 26.75 42.85 23.68
CA PRO A 170 25.33 42.82 24.03
C PRO A 170 24.49 42.30 22.87
N VAL A 171 23.57 41.38 23.17
CA VAL A 171 22.59 40.83 22.23
C VAL A 171 21.21 41.38 22.62
N THR A 172 20.51 41.98 21.66
CA THR A 172 19.13 42.42 21.83
C THR A 172 18.21 41.50 21.05
N TYR A 173 17.23 40.91 21.70
CA TYR A 173 16.24 40.06 21.06
C TYR A 173 14.98 40.85 20.74
N ALA A 174 14.32 40.50 19.64
CA ALA A 174 12.97 40.90 19.30
C ALA A 174 12.09 39.64 19.16
N THR A 175 10.91 39.66 19.75
CA THR A 175 9.93 38.56 19.63
C THR A 175 9.00 38.79 18.43
N PRO A 176 8.33 37.74 17.92
CA PRO A 176 7.36 37.86 16.83
C PRO A 176 6.18 38.80 17.14
N PHE A 177 5.85 38.95 18.42
CA PHE A 177 4.79 39.84 18.91
C PHE A 177 5.31 41.26 19.23
N GLY A 178 6.56 41.58 18.87
CA GLY A 178 7.12 42.93 18.89
C GLY A 178 7.84 43.36 20.17
N ALA A 179 7.96 42.50 21.18
CA ALA A 179 8.73 42.82 22.39
C ALA A 179 10.22 42.85 22.08
N ARG A 180 10.97 43.77 22.72
CA ARG A 180 12.42 43.92 22.54
C ARG A 180 13.13 43.98 23.89
N GLY A 181 14.29 43.32 24.00
CA GLY A 181 15.05 43.25 25.26
C GLY A 181 16.20 42.24 25.24
N GLY A 182 17.09 42.28 26.24
CA GLY A 182 18.24 41.37 26.38
C GLY A 182 18.06 40.23 27.40
N GLU A 183 17.01 40.30 28.23
CA GLU A 183 16.84 39.48 29.45
C GLU A 183 15.67 38.48 29.37
N PHE A 184 15.27 38.08 28.16
CA PHE A 184 14.26 37.03 28.02
C PHE A 184 14.76 35.69 28.57
N LEU A 185 13.93 35.02 29.40
CA LEU A 185 14.21 33.67 29.91
C LEU A 185 13.92 32.60 28.85
N ALA A 186 12.88 32.81 28.05
CA ALA A 186 12.54 31.99 26.88
C ALA A 186 12.33 32.90 25.66
N LEU A 187 12.66 32.39 24.47
CA LEU A 187 12.57 33.12 23.21
C LEU A 187 11.67 32.35 22.24
N PRO A 188 10.53 32.90 21.82
CA PRO A 188 9.64 32.18 20.92
C PRO A 188 10.26 31.96 19.52
N PRO A 189 9.77 30.95 18.77
CA PRO A 189 10.18 30.74 17.37
C PRO A 189 9.93 32.00 16.54
N ARG A 190 10.76 32.25 15.53
CA ARG A 190 10.78 33.48 14.71
C ARG A 190 11.28 34.73 15.46
N SER A 191 11.84 34.58 16.65
CA SER A 191 12.59 35.66 17.29
C SER A 191 13.81 36.08 16.46
N VAL A 192 14.15 37.37 16.56
CA VAL A 192 15.32 37.97 15.90
C VAL A 192 16.31 38.44 16.95
N ALA A 193 17.58 38.10 16.80
CA ALA A 193 18.68 38.58 17.63
C ALA A 193 19.50 39.61 16.85
N PHE A 194 19.62 40.80 17.42
CA PHE A 194 20.43 41.90 16.93
C PHE A 194 21.70 42.01 17.76
N VAL A 195 22.84 42.04 17.07
CA VAL A 195 24.17 42.20 17.67
C VAL A 195 24.87 43.39 17.01
N PRO A 196 24.60 44.63 17.48
CA PRO A 196 25.07 45.85 16.82
C PRO A 196 26.59 45.93 16.67
N ALA A 197 27.33 45.47 17.69
CA ALA A 197 28.80 45.48 17.68
C ALA A 197 29.42 44.62 16.57
N LEU A 198 28.65 43.69 16.00
CA LEU A 198 29.07 42.82 14.91
C LEU A 198 28.30 43.08 13.60
N GLY A 199 27.32 44.00 13.61
CA GLY A 199 26.40 44.20 12.49
C GLY A 199 25.62 42.94 12.12
N LEU A 200 25.32 42.08 13.09
CA LEU A 200 24.63 40.81 12.85
C LEU A 200 23.16 40.89 13.22
N GLU A 201 22.33 40.38 12.33
CA GLU A 201 20.94 40.08 12.55
C GLU A 201 20.73 38.59 12.30
N LEU A 202 20.28 37.87 13.32
CA LEU A 202 20.04 36.44 13.28
C LEU A 202 18.56 36.18 13.53
N ARG A 203 17.98 35.24 12.80
CA ARG A 203 16.59 34.83 12.98
C ARG A 203 16.56 33.38 13.45
N CYS A 204 15.73 33.10 14.44
CA CYS A 204 15.54 31.76 14.94
C CYS A 204 14.35 31.11 14.24
N ASP A 205 14.60 30.02 13.52
CA ASP A 205 13.58 29.22 12.84
C ASP A 205 13.87 27.72 13.06
N ASP A 206 12.96 26.87 12.63
CA ASP A 206 13.11 25.41 12.67
C ASP A 206 14.16 24.95 11.65
N ASP A 207 15.09 24.08 12.06
CA ASP A 207 16.16 23.55 11.20
C ASP A 207 15.68 22.52 10.18
N GLY A 208 14.42 22.08 10.23
CA GLY A 208 13.81 21.12 9.29
C GLY A 208 14.31 19.67 9.42
N GLU A 209 15.58 19.45 9.78
CA GLU A 209 16.27 18.15 9.76
C GLU A 209 16.46 17.53 11.16
N GLY A 210 15.74 18.01 12.18
CA GLY A 210 15.81 17.47 13.54
C GLY A 210 14.81 18.05 14.54
N GLY A 211 13.82 18.84 14.08
CA GLY A 211 12.80 19.46 14.94
C GLY A 211 13.32 20.46 15.97
N GLY A 212 14.57 20.92 15.82
CA GLY A 212 15.22 21.87 16.72
C GLY A 212 15.19 23.30 16.18
N LEU A 213 14.95 24.27 17.08
CA LEU A 213 15.05 25.70 16.77
C LEU A 213 16.51 26.14 16.78
N ARG A 214 16.95 26.84 15.73
CA ARG A 214 18.32 27.36 15.63
C ARG A 214 18.36 28.78 15.09
N TRP A 215 19.44 29.48 15.42
CA TRP A 215 19.75 30.76 14.80
C TRP A 215 20.31 30.59 13.40
N GLY A 216 19.78 31.36 12.46
CA GLY A 216 20.24 31.45 11.09
C GLY A 216 20.25 32.89 10.60
N ARG A 217 20.75 33.08 9.38
CA ARG A 217 20.72 34.36 8.65
C ARG A 217 20.71 34.07 7.15
N ALA A 218 20.29 35.05 6.35
CA ALA A 218 20.22 34.91 4.90
C ALA A 218 21.58 34.68 4.24
N THR A 219 22.67 35.21 4.80
CA THR A 219 24.03 35.00 4.27
C THR A 219 24.60 33.66 4.77
N PRO A 220 24.98 32.75 3.86
CA PRO A 220 25.60 31.47 4.24
C PRO A 220 26.90 31.66 5.01
N GLY A 221 27.28 30.64 5.76
CA GLY A 221 28.52 30.56 6.52
C GLY A 221 28.41 31.03 7.96
N ALA A 222 29.49 30.79 8.69
CA ALA A 222 29.61 31.12 10.11
C ALA A 222 29.62 32.64 10.37
N TRP A 223 29.17 33.02 11.57
CA TRP A 223 29.47 34.32 12.16
C TRP A 223 30.66 34.20 13.13
N PRO A 224 31.17 35.29 13.75
CA PRO A 224 32.35 35.22 14.60
C PRO A 224 32.22 34.14 15.68
N CYS A 225 33.23 33.27 15.80
CA CYS A 225 33.17 32.05 16.61
C CYS A 225 32.94 32.36 18.10
N ARG A 226 33.37 33.55 18.54
CA ARG A 226 33.14 34.05 19.91
C ARG A 226 31.66 34.14 20.29
N LEU A 227 30.74 34.30 19.33
CA LEU A 227 29.31 34.38 19.56
C LEU A 227 28.67 33.05 19.19
N GLY A 228 28.26 32.25 20.19
CA GLY A 228 27.52 31.00 19.95
C GLY A 228 28.21 30.04 18.98
N GLY A 229 29.54 29.93 19.04
CA GLY A 229 30.30 29.01 18.18
C GLY A 229 30.13 29.29 16.68
N GLY A 230 29.89 30.54 16.29
CA GLY A 230 29.68 30.92 14.88
C GLY A 230 28.41 30.34 14.25
N GLY A 231 27.53 29.74 15.06
CA GLY A 231 26.33 29.04 14.59
C GLY A 231 26.60 27.67 13.99
N CYS A 232 27.82 27.16 14.11
CA CYS A 232 28.20 25.84 13.60
C CYS A 232 27.54 24.73 14.43
N GLN A 233 27.00 23.71 13.77
CA GLN A 233 26.61 22.47 14.44
C GLN A 233 27.85 21.68 14.90
N GLY A 234 28.92 21.72 14.11
CA GLY A 234 30.24 21.17 14.46
C GLY A 234 31.15 22.22 15.10
N THR A 235 32.43 22.22 14.70
CA THR A 235 33.46 23.10 15.26
C THR A 235 33.57 24.40 14.44
N CYS A 236 33.80 25.53 15.13
CA CYS A 236 34.09 26.82 14.51
C CYS A 236 35.57 27.16 14.62
N SER A 237 36.21 27.58 13.53
CA SER A 237 37.61 28.04 13.50
C SER A 237 37.74 29.39 12.79
N GLU A 238 38.75 30.18 13.18
CA GLU A 238 39.05 31.51 12.59
C GLU A 238 40.49 31.61 12.06
N ASP A 239 41.02 30.52 11.49
CA ASP A 239 42.46 30.41 11.15
C ASP A 239 42.98 31.46 10.16
N THR A 240 42.11 32.08 9.37
CA THR A 240 42.46 33.13 8.39
C THR A 240 41.81 34.48 8.69
N GLY A 241 41.31 34.66 9.93
CA GLY A 241 40.51 35.83 10.32
C GLY A 241 39.07 35.81 9.78
N ARG A 242 38.67 34.73 9.10
CA ARG A 242 37.28 34.48 8.70
C ARG A 242 36.74 33.25 9.43
N PRO A 243 35.56 33.34 10.07
CA PRO A 243 34.97 32.20 10.76
C PRO A 243 34.49 31.14 9.74
N ARG A 244 34.80 29.88 10.02
CA ARG A 244 34.41 28.71 9.21
C ARG A 244 33.95 27.56 10.10
N CYS A 245 32.92 26.85 9.65
CA CYS A 245 32.43 25.65 10.31
C CYS A 245 33.07 24.40 9.70
N SER A 246 33.37 23.41 10.55
CA SER A 246 33.79 22.06 10.16
C SER A 246 32.92 21.03 10.87
N CYS A 247 32.55 19.98 10.15
CA CYS A 247 31.70 18.91 10.65
C CYS A 247 32.52 17.72 11.16
N PRO A 248 31.98 16.93 12.10
CA PRO A 248 32.63 15.69 12.56
C PRO A 248 32.73 14.65 11.44
N ASP A 249 33.60 13.66 11.63
CA ASP A 249 33.79 12.57 10.68
C ASP A 249 32.45 11.87 10.36
N GLY A 250 32.24 11.55 9.08
CA GLY A 250 30.97 10.97 8.61
C GLY A 250 29.90 12.00 8.25
N SER A 251 30.20 13.29 8.28
CA SER A 251 29.25 14.36 7.93
C SER A 251 29.87 15.46 7.08
N VAL A 252 29.03 16.13 6.29
CA VAL A 252 29.44 17.21 5.39
C VAL A 252 28.71 18.50 5.73
N LEU A 253 29.37 19.62 5.45
CA LEU A 253 28.80 20.94 5.68
C LEU A 253 27.61 21.15 4.73
N GLY A 254 26.48 21.55 5.31
CA GLY A 254 25.26 21.90 4.61
C GLY A 254 25.40 23.16 3.74
N PRO A 255 24.40 23.45 2.91
CA PRO A 255 24.41 24.58 1.99
C PRO A 255 24.36 25.93 2.72
N ASP A 256 23.87 25.94 3.97
CA ASP A 256 23.87 27.10 4.85
C ASP A 256 25.28 27.45 5.37
N GLY A 257 26.26 26.57 5.15
CA GLY A 257 27.64 26.72 5.61
C GLY A 257 27.80 26.60 7.13
N ARG A 258 26.83 26.02 7.84
CA ARG A 258 26.84 25.89 9.31
C ARG A 258 26.30 24.55 9.83
N GLY A 259 25.23 24.02 9.22
CA GLY A 259 24.66 22.72 9.54
C GLY A 259 25.55 21.58 9.04
N CYS A 260 25.47 20.44 9.69
CA CYS A 260 26.13 19.21 9.31
C CYS A 260 25.07 18.18 8.93
N ARG A 261 25.15 17.68 7.70
CA ARG A 261 24.25 16.66 7.18
C ARG A 261 25.02 15.40 6.81
N SER A 262 24.29 14.28 6.75
CA SER A 262 24.87 13.05 6.21
C SER A 262 25.23 13.25 4.74
N PRO A 263 26.38 12.74 4.26
CA PRO A 263 26.67 12.65 2.84
C PRO A 263 25.60 11.86 2.07
N CYS A 264 24.82 11.03 2.77
CA CYS A 264 23.72 10.23 2.22
C CYS A 264 22.35 10.94 2.15
N ALA A 265 22.20 12.15 2.71
CA ALA A 265 20.88 12.80 2.86
C ALA A 265 20.17 13.10 1.52
N ASP A 266 20.93 13.46 0.48
CA ASP A 266 20.41 13.83 -0.85
C ASP A 266 21.14 13.06 -1.97
N THR A 267 21.30 11.74 -1.81
CA THR A 267 22.10 10.94 -2.75
C THR A 267 21.28 10.29 -3.86
N PRO A 268 21.85 10.12 -5.05
CA PRO A 268 21.20 9.46 -6.18
C PRO A 268 21.28 7.92 -6.09
N CYS A 269 21.69 7.34 -4.96
CA CYS A 269 21.84 5.89 -4.84
C CYS A 269 20.48 5.19 -5.01
N GLN A 270 20.42 4.20 -5.89
CA GLN A 270 19.18 3.47 -6.16
C GLN A 270 18.75 2.58 -4.99
N HIS A 271 19.68 1.88 -4.34
CA HIS A 271 19.41 0.98 -3.22
C HIS A 271 19.96 1.53 -1.90
N HIS A 272 21.25 1.32 -1.63
CA HIS A 272 21.85 1.70 -0.35
C HIS A 272 22.90 2.79 -0.52
N CYS A 273 22.96 3.71 0.44
CA CYS A 273 24.04 4.68 0.57
C CYS A 273 24.85 4.40 1.84
N VAL A 274 26.17 4.28 1.70
CA VAL A 274 27.09 4.06 2.82
C VAL A 274 28.05 5.23 2.92
N VAL A 275 28.16 5.80 4.12
CA VAL A 275 29.07 6.91 4.40
C VAL A 275 30.52 6.41 4.38
N ALA A 276 31.35 7.06 3.58
CA ALA A 276 32.78 6.78 3.43
C ALA A 276 33.60 8.04 3.73
N GLY A 277 33.91 8.25 5.01
CA GLY A 277 34.58 9.47 5.47
C GLY A 277 33.69 10.71 5.29
N SER A 278 34.14 11.69 4.51
CA SER A 278 33.34 12.87 4.14
C SER A 278 32.59 12.72 2.81
N SER A 279 32.50 11.49 2.29
CA SER A 279 31.82 11.17 1.04
C SER A 279 30.86 10.00 1.26
N PHE A 280 30.28 9.49 0.18
CA PHE A 280 29.41 8.33 0.20
C PHE A 280 29.77 7.38 -0.95
N VAL A 281 29.39 6.12 -0.79
CA VAL A 281 29.45 5.09 -1.82
C VAL A 281 28.08 4.45 -1.90
N CYS A 282 27.56 4.28 -3.10
CA CYS A 282 26.33 3.53 -3.32
C CYS A 282 26.62 2.02 -3.32
N MET A 283 25.71 1.25 -2.74
CA MET A 283 25.77 -0.20 -2.72
C MET A 283 24.42 -0.78 -3.18
N CYS A 284 24.47 -1.92 -3.85
CA CYS A 284 23.29 -2.58 -4.38
C CYS A 284 22.89 -3.79 -3.51
N ASP A 285 21.59 -4.11 -3.50
CA ASP A 285 21.08 -5.36 -2.96
C ASP A 285 21.73 -6.59 -3.62
N THR A 286 21.67 -7.73 -2.93
CA THR A 286 22.09 -9.02 -3.48
C THR A 286 21.38 -9.30 -4.81
N GLY A 287 22.09 -9.85 -5.79
CA GLY A 287 21.58 -10.06 -7.15
C GLY A 287 21.68 -8.84 -8.05
N TYR A 288 22.24 -7.72 -7.58
CA TYR A 288 22.48 -6.52 -8.38
C TYR A 288 23.95 -6.11 -8.33
N ARG A 289 24.40 -5.46 -9.41
CA ARG A 289 25.73 -4.84 -9.52
C ARG A 289 25.61 -3.33 -9.67
N LEU A 290 26.61 -2.62 -9.14
CA LEU A 290 26.67 -1.17 -9.28
C LEU A 290 26.97 -0.80 -10.74
N GLY A 291 26.10 0.02 -11.31
CA GLY A 291 26.23 0.54 -12.67
C GLY A 291 27.46 1.45 -12.84
N ALA A 292 27.81 1.73 -14.09
CA ALA A 292 28.99 2.54 -14.43
C ALA A 292 28.88 4.01 -13.98
N ASP A 293 27.66 4.48 -13.72
CA ASP A 293 27.39 5.80 -13.14
C ASP A 293 27.75 5.88 -11.64
N GLY A 294 27.99 4.73 -10.99
CA GLY A 294 28.30 4.63 -9.57
C GLY A 294 27.10 4.82 -8.64
N SER A 295 25.87 4.82 -9.18
CA SER A 295 24.64 5.06 -8.40
C SER A 295 23.48 4.14 -8.75
N SER A 296 23.36 3.74 -10.01
CA SER A 296 22.32 2.82 -10.46
C SER A 296 22.68 1.38 -10.07
N CYS A 297 21.67 0.55 -9.83
CA CYS A 297 21.82 -0.86 -9.57
C CYS A 297 21.22 -1.65 -10.72
N GLU A 298 22.11 -2.29 -11.48
CA GLU A 298 21.75 -3.14 -12.60
C GLU A 298 21.59 -4.57 -12.11
N ASP A 299 20.59 -5.26 -12.64
CA ASP A 299 20.39 -6.68 -12.38
C ASP A 299 21.62 -7.49 -12.81
N HIS A 300 22.07 -8.38 -11.93
CA HIS A 300 23.14 -9.32 -12.26
C HIS A 300 22.52 -10.56 -12.88
N ASP A 301 22.67 -10.71 -14.19
CA ASP A 301 22.16 -11.90 -14.88
C ASP A 301 22.97 -13.14 -14.49
N ASP A 302 22.49 -13.84 -13.47
CA ASP A 302 23.12 -15.05 -12.93
C ASP A 302 23.17 -16.16 -14.00
N CYS A 303 22.11 -16.28 -14.82
CA CYS A 303 22.02 -17.27 -15.87
C CYS A 303 23.06 -17.08 -16.97
N ALA A 304 23.40 -15.84 -17.31
CA ALA A 304 24.44 -15.51 -18.28
C ALA A 304 25.85 -15.58 -17.66
N SER A 305 25.97 -15.24 -16.37
CA SER A 305 27.26 -15.15 -15.68
C SER A 305 27.78 -16.51 -15.23
N GLU A 306 26.89 -17.42 -14.83
CA GLU A 306 27.23 -18.76 -14.34
C GLU A 306 26.50 -19.86 -15.13
N PRO A 307 27.14 -20.40 -16.20
CA PRO A 307 26.58 -21.50 -16.98
C PRO A 307 26.41 -22.76 -16.12
N GLY A 308 25.20 -23.35 -16.14
CA GLY A 308 24.90 -24.58 -15.41
C GLY A 308 24.32 -24.37 -14.00
N LEU A 309 23.88 -23.15 -13.67
CA LEU A 309 23.21 -22.82 -12.40
C LEU A 309 21.95 -23.66 -12.14
N CYS A 310 21.23 -24.01 -13.22
CA CYS A 310 20.03 -24.82 -13.20
C CYS A 310 20.25 -26.12 -13.98
N GLU A 311 19.58 -27.20 -13.57
CA GLU A 311 19.66 -28.49 -14.26
C GLU A 311 19.18 -28.43 -15.71
N GLN A 312 18.11 -27.68 -15.97
CA GLN A 312 17.48 -27.56 -17.29
C GLN A 312 17.44 -26.11 -17.77
N LEU A 313 16.40 -25.34 -17.39
CA LEU A 313 16.22 -23.97 -17.85
C LEU A 313 16.51 -22.99 -16.72
N CYS A 314 17.42 -22.04 -16.95
CA CYS A 314 17.63 -20.89 -16.09
C CYS A 314 16.89 -19.68 -16.68
N ILE A 315 16.09 -19.00 -15.87
CA ILE A 315 15.39 -17.78 -16.25
C ILE A 315 15.86 -16.68 -15.32
N ASN A 316 16.53 -15.67 -15.89
CA ASN A 316 16.97 -14.53 -15.13
C ASN A 316 15.76 -13.68 -14.68
N THR A 317 15.78 -13.20 -13.45
CA THR A 317 14.73 -12.39 -12.83
C THR A 317 15.36 -11.18 -12.14
N MET A 318 14.57 -10.15 -11.82
CA MET A 318 15.13 -8.97 -11.14
C MET A 318 15.60 -9.33 -9.73
N GLY A 319 16.91 -9.28 -9.48
CA GLY A 319 17.57 -9.58 -8.22
C GLY A 319 17.90 -11.06 -8.00
N GLY A 320 17.82 -11.89 -9.03
CA GLY A 320 18.18 -13.31 -8.92
C GLY A 320 17.69 -14.13 -10.13
N PHE A 321 17.49 -15.43 -9.95
CA PHE A 321 17.06 -16.30 -11.05
C PHE A 321 16.06 -17.37 -10.60
N GLU A 322 15.35 -17.93 -11.57
CA GLU A 322 14.40 -19.02 -11.38
C GLU A 322 14.79 -20.21 -12.27
N CYS A 323 14.96 -21.38 -11.66
CA CYS A 323 15.14 -22.63 -12.39
C CYS A 323 13.79 -23.23 -12.77
N ARG A 324 13.63 -23.58 -14.05
CA ARG A 324 12.44 -24.28 -14.56
C ARG A 324 12.81 -25.57 -15.26
N CYS A 325 11.86 -26.50 -15.22
CA CYS A 325 11.95 -27.74 -15.98
C CYS A 325 11.30 -27.59 -17.36
N TYR A 326 11.74 -28.40 -18.31
CA TYR A 326 11.11 -28.53 -19.61
C TYR A 326 9.69 -29.11 -19.48
N SER A 327 8.88 -28.94 -20.53
CA SER A 327 7.54 -29.54 -20.57
C SER A 327 7.60 -31.05 -20.35
N GLY A 328 6.71 -31.58 -19.50
CA GLY A 328 6.69 -32.99 -19.10
C GLY A 328 7.67 -33.34 -17.98
N TYR A 329 8.28 -32.34 -17.34
CA TYR A 329 9.10 -32.50 -16.13
C TYR A 329 8.55 -31.61 -15.01
N ARG A 330 8.62 -32.08 -13.77
CA ARG A 330 8.29 -31.33 -12.56
C ARG A 330 9.51 -31.15 -11.66
N MET A 331 9.54 -30.02 -10.97
CA MET A 331 10.58 -29.72 -9.98
C MET A 331 10.26 -30.47 -8.68
N LEU A 332 11.14 -31.40 -8.29
CA LEU A 332 11.07 -32.17 -7.04
C LEU A 332 12.44 -32.10 -6.36
N ASP A 333 12.48 -31.56 -5.14
CA ASP A 333 13.70 -31.40 -4.32
C ASP A 333 14.87 -30.71 -5.05
N GLY A 334 14.56 -29.71 -5.90
CA GLY A 334 15.56 -28.98 -6.67
C GLY A 334 16.02 -29.67 -7.96
N HIS A 335 15.40 -30.81 -8.32
CA HIS A 335 15.70 -31.58 -9.52
C HIS A 335 14.51 -31.68 -10.47
N CYS A 336 14.80 -31.72 -11.77
CA CYS A 336 13.77 -31.89 -12.78
C CYS A 336 13.52 -33.37 -13.08
N GLN A 337 12.40 -33.89 -12.58
CA GLN A 337 12.00 -35.27 -12.79
C GLN A 337 10.89 -35.36 -13.83
N LEU A 338 10.89 -36.43 -14.63
CA LEU A 338 9.84 -36.66 -15.62
C LEU A 338 8.49 -36.77 -14.90
N GLU A 339 7.51 -36.02 -15.38
CA GLU A 339 6.12 -36.12 -14.91
C GLU A 339 5.55 -37.47 -15.34
N SER A 340 5.03 -38.23 -14.38
CA SER A 340 4.45 -39.55 -14.65
C SER A 340 3.07 -39.37 -15.26
N HIS A 341 2.75 -40.11 -16.31
CA HIS A 341 1.39 -40.14 -16.86
C HIS A 341 0.42 -40.80 -15.86
N CYS A 342 0.94 -41.56 -14.89
CA CYS A 342 0.16 -42.15 -13.81
C CYS A 342 -0.24 -41.15 -12.72
N ASP A 343 0.44 -40.01 -12.57
CA ASP A 343 0.07 -39.00 -11.56
C ASP A 343 -1.36 -38.46 -11.78
N GLN A 344 -1.87 -38.51 -13.01
CA GLN A 344 -3.20 -38.04 -13.40
C GLN A 344 -4.05 -39.13 -14.08
N ALA A 345 -3.61 -40.40 -14.03
CA ALA A 345 -4.30 -41.49 -14.70
C ALA A 345 -5.58 -41.89 -13.93
N PRO A 346 -6.73 -42.05 -14.61
CA PRO A 346 -7.98 -42.48 -14.00
C PRO A 346 -8.04 -44.01 -13.77
N CYS A 347 -6.94 -44.65 -13.38
CA CYS A 347 -6.92 -46.09 -13.14
C CYS A 347 -7.58 -46.43 -11.79
N GLN A 348 -8.45 -47.45 -11.76
CA GLN A 348 -9.13 -47.87 -10.54
C GLN A 348 -8.17 -48.46 -9.49
N GLN A 349 -7.16 -49.22 -9.93
CA GLN A 349 -6.24 -49.94 -9.04
C GLN A 349 -4.78 -49.60 -9.36
N ARG A 350 -4.21 -50.20 -10.41
CA ARG A 350 -2.78 -50.06 -10.75
C ARG A 350 -2.58 -49.23 -12.01
N CYS A 351 -1.48 -48.49 -12.05
CA CYS A 351 -1.05 -47.74 -13.22
C CYS A 351 0.44 -47.97 -13.51
N GLU A 352 0.77 -48.14 -14.79
CA GLU A 352 2.13 -48.27 -15.29
C GLU A 352 2.41 -47.21 -16.37
N ASP A 353 3.50 -46.47 -16.24
CA ASP A 353 3.98 -45.57 -17.29
C ASP A 353 4.49 -46.39 -18.48
N VAL A 354 3.97 -46.08 -19.67
CA VAL A 354 4.41 -46.70 -20.93
C VAL A 354 4.82 -45.61 -21.91
N SER A 355 5.60 -45.97 -22.93
CA SER A 355 6.04 -44.99 -23.94
C SER A 355 4.83 -44.34 -24.63
N GLY A 356 4.60 -43.05 -24.33
CA GLY A 356 3.50 -42.27 -24.90
C GLY A 356 2.21 -42.23 -24.07
N GLY A 357 2.20 -42.69 -22.81
CA GLY A 357 1.04 -42.59 -21.93
C GLY A 357 1.11 -43.49 -20.70
N TYR A 358 -0.04 -43.98 -20.27
CA TYR A 358 -0.17 -44.89 -19.14
C TYR A 358 -0.96 -46.16 -19.52
N ARG A 359 -0.80 -47.20 -18.73
CA ARG A 359 -1.56 -48.46 -18.81
C ARG A 359 -2.15 -48.75 -17.45
N CYS A 360 -3.47 -48.95 -17.38
CA CYS A 360 -4.10 -49.44 -16.15
C CYS A 360 -3.97 -50.96 -16.04
N GLY A 361 -3.77 -51.43 -14.82
CA GLY A 361 -3.78 -52.84 -14.46
C GLY A 361 -4.67 -53.08 -13.25
N CYS A 362 -5.03 -54.34 -13.05
CA CYS A 362 -5.84 -54.78 -11.93
C CYS A 362 -5.03 -55.64 -10.96
N ASP A 363 -5.48 -55.68 -9.72
CA ASP A 363 -4.97 -56.58 -8.68
C ASP A 363 -5.49 -58.00 -8.89
N ASP A 364 -4.90 -58.97 -8.17
CA ASP A 364 -5.22 -60.38 -8.34
C ASP A 364 -6.72 -60.65 -8.04
N GLY A 365 -7.35 -61.51 -8.84
CA GLY A 365 -8.81 -61.76 -8.78
C GLY A 365 -9.65 -60.77 -9.61
N TYR A 366 -9.02 -59.81 -10.28
CA TYR A 366 -9.67 -58.85 -11.16
C TYR A 366 -9.06 -58.84 -12.56
N ALA A 367 -9.89 -58.59 -13.56
CA ALA A 367 -9.46 -58.32 -14.93
C ALA A 367 -9.94 -56.94 -15.39
N VAL A 368 -9.20 -56.35 -16.33
CA VAL A 368 -9.56 -55.07 -16.93
C VAL A 368 -10.90 -55.22 -17.68
N ASP A 369 -11.84 -54.31 -17.43
CA ASP A 369 -13.12 -54.29 -18.13
C ASP A 369 -12.90 -54.09 -19.65
N PRO A 370 -13.39 -55.01 -20.51
CA PRO A 370 -13.26 -54.87 -21.96
C PRO A 370 -13.93 -53.62 -22.54
N LEU A 371 -14.95 -53.07 -21.86
CA LEU A 371 -15.70 -51.88 -22.28
C LEU A 371 -15.09 -50.58 -21.71
N ASP A 372 -14.49 -50.64 -20.52
CA ASP A 372 -13.80 -49.51 -19.89
C ASP A 372 -12.43 -49.93 -19.31
N PRO A 373 -11.35 -49.75 -20.08
CA PRO A 373 -10.02 -50.21 -19.66
C PRO A 373 -9.40 -49.49 -18.45
N THR A 374 -10.15 -48.57 -17.83
CA THR A 374 -9.77 -47.91 -16.57
C THR A 374 -10.33 -48.61 -15.34
N ARG A 375 -11.28 -49.53 -15.53
CA ARG A 375 -12.00 -50.26 -14.48
C ARG A 375 -11.58 -51.72 -14.42
N CYS A 376 -11.80 -52.29 -13.24
CA CYS A 376 -11.48 -53.67 -12.92
C CYS A 376 -12.75 -54.41 -12.50
N LEU A 377 -13.00 -55.56 -13.11
CA LEU A 377 -14.13 -56.46 -12.82
C LEU A 377 -13.60 -57.73 -12.16
N LEU A 378 -14.38 -58.32 -11.25
CA LEU A 378 -14.07 -59.63 -10.68
C LEU A 378 -13.92 -60.64 -11.82
N HIS A 379 -12.85 -61.42 -11.79
CA HIS A 379 -12.58 -62.41 -12.82
C HIS A 379 -11.88 -63.63 -12.23
N CYS A 380 -12.30 -64.79 -12.70
CA CYS A 380 -11.79 -66.09 -12.30
C CYS A 380 -11.35 -66.83 -13.57
N ASN A 381 -10.10 -67.26 -13.63
CA ASN A 381 -9.55 -67.95 -14.81
C ASN A 381 -9.56 -69.49 -14.66
N ASP A 382 -9.86 -69.98 -13.46
CA ASP A 382 -9.94 -71.40 -13.10
C ASP A 382 -11.35 -71.72 -12.56
N SER A 383 -11.71 -73.00 -12.46
CA SER A 383 -13.03 -73.41 -11.94
C SER A 383 -13.25 -73.12 -10.45
N GLN A 384 -12.22 -72.65 -9.75
CA GLN A 384 -12.30 -72.21 -8.36
C GLN A 384 -11.36 -71.01 -8.14
N CYS A 385 -11.82 -70.02 -7.38
CA CYS A 385 -11.00 -68.89 -6.95
C CYS A 385 -11.49 -68.31 -5.61
N PRO A 386 -10.64 -67.58 -4.88
CA PRO A 386 -11.05 -66.89 -3.65
C PRO A 386 -12.17 -65.89 -3.93
N ALA A 387 -13.18 -65.85 -3.06
CA ALA A 387 -14.23 -64.84 -3.12
C ALA A 387 -13.72 -63.47 -2.66
N VAL A 388 -14.30 -62.40 -3.19
CA VAL A 388 -14.01 -61.05 -2.70
C VAL A 388 -14.98 -60.72 -1.58
N CYS A 389 -14.45 -60.65 -0.36
CA CYS A 389 -15.22 -60.38 0.86
C CYS A 389 -15.00 -58.94 1.33
N ASP A 390 -16.08 -58.29 1.79
CA ASP A 390 -15.98 -57.02 2.52
C ASP A 390 -15.71 -57.29 4.01
N ASP A 391 -14.59 -56.75 4.50
CA ASP A 391 -14.10 -56.92 5.88
C ASP A 391 -15.11 -56.47 6.96
N TYR A 392 -16.06 -55.59 6.63
CA TYR A 392 -17.01 -55.03 7.60
C TYR A 392 -18.30 -55.81 7.75
N ASN A 393 -18.88 -56.31 6.66
CA ASN A 393 -20.15 -57.05 6.68
C ASN A 393 -19.97 -58.57 6.52
N HIS A 394 -18.73 -59.04 6.25
CA HIS A 394 -18.41 -60.43 5.93
C HIS A 394 -19.23 -60.99 4.76
N GLU A 395 -19.69 -60.10 3.86
CA GLU A 395 -20.41 -60.46 2.65
C GLU A 395 -19.41 -60.70 1.54
N CYS A 396 -19.40 -61.92 1.00
CA CYS A 396 -18.51 -62.33 -0.06
C CYS A 396 -19.27 -62.42 -1.38
N VAL A 397 -18.68 -61.86 -2.43
CA VAL A 397 -19.27 -61.83 -3.77
C VAL A 397 -18.39 -62.63 -4.73
N CYS A 398 -19.05 -63.42 -5.57
CA CYS A 398 -18.42 -64.19 -6.64
C CYS A 398 -18.65 -63.52 -8.00
N PRO A 399 -17.74 -63.73 -8.96
CA PRO A 399 -17.99 -63.37 -10.36
C PRO A 399 -19.25 -64.06 -10.90
N ASP A 400 -19.85 -63.49 -11.95
CA ASP A 400 -20.98 -64.11 -12.64
C ASP A 400 -20.61 -65.52 -13.14
N GLY A 401 -21.52 -66.49 -13.00
CA GLY A 401 -21.28 -67.90 -13.34
C GLY A 401 -20.63 -68.71 -12.21
N PHE A 402 -20.32 -68.10 -11.06
CA PHE A 402 -19.77 -68.79 -9.89
C PHE A 402 -20.72 -68.70 -8.70
N VAL A 403 -20.70 -69.71 -7.83
CA VAL A 403 -21.42 -69.75 -6.57
C VAL A 403 -20.44 -69.77 -5.40
N LEU A 404 -20.82 -69.13 -4.30
CA LEU A 404 -20.04 -69.11 -3.08
C LEU A 404 -20.17 -70.45 -2.35
N ASP A 405 -19.07 -71.19 -2.27
CA ASP A 405 -18.90 -72.43 -1.54
C ASP A 405 -18.09 -72.19 -0.26
N ASP A 406 -18.54 -72.78 0.85
CA ASP A 406 -17.97 -72.62 2.21
C ASP A 406 -17.71 -71.16 2.68
N GLY A 407 -18.34 -70.17 2.04
CA GLY A 407 -18.34 -68.76 2.46
C GLY A 407 -17.14 -67.93 2.03
N GLU A 408 -16.06 -68.55 1.53
CA GLU A 408 -14.82 -67.85 1.14
C GLU A 408 -14.29 -68.26 -0.24
N LEU A 409 -14.90 -69.27 -0.88
CA LEU A 409 -14.45 -69.80 -2.16
C LEU A 409 -15.55 -69.68 -3.21
N CYS A 410 -15.21 -69.15 -4.38
CA CYS A 410 -16.09 -69.16 -5.54
C CYS A 410 -15.81 -70.42 -6.35
N VAL A 411 -16.85 -71.21 -6.57
CA VAL A 411 -16.81 -72.43 -7.38
C VAL A 411 -17.68 -72.23 -8.61
N ASP A 412 -17.14 -72.64 -9.75
CA ASP A 412 -17.81 -72.57 -11.04
C ASP A 412 -19.13 -73.34 -11.01
N LEU A 413 -20.19 -72.73 -11.53
CA LEU A 413 -21.47 -73.38 -11.68
C LEU A 413 -21.42 -74.25 -12.93
N ASP A 414 -21.27 -75.55 -12.79
CA ASP A 414 -21.31 -76.44 -13.96
C ASP A 414 -22.76 -76.58 -14.47
N GLU A 415 -23.09 -75.81 -15.50
CA GLU A 415 -24.44 -75.83 -16.07
C GLU A 415 -24.70 -77.11 -16.88
N CYS A 416 -23.65 -77.81 -17.34
CA CYS A 416 -23.77 -79.10 -18.01
C CYS A 416 -24.25 -80.19 -17.03
N ASP A 417 -23.70 -80.22 -15.82
CA ASP A 417 -24.13 -81.16 -14.77
C ASP A 417 -25.57 -80.90 -14.31
N MET A 418 -26.02 -79.64 -14.39
CA MET A 418 -27.40 -79.24 -14.12
C MET A 418 -28.35 -79.49 -15.30
N ASN A 419 -27.86 -80.11 -16.38
CA ASN A 419 -28.63 -80.50 -17.56
C ASN A 419 -29.33 -79.30 -18.23
N TYR A 420 -28.67 -78.12 -18.23
CA TYR A 420 -29.23 -76.90 -18.82
C TYR A 420 -29.39 -77.02 -20.34
N CYS A 421 -28.45 -77.66 -21.05
CA CYS A 421 -28.52 -77.85 -22.50
C CYS A 421 -29.48 -78.98 -22.91
N GLU A 422 -30.17 -78.83 -24.05
CA GLU A 422 -31.03 -79.90 -24.61
C GLU A 422 -30.22 -81.15 -25.01
N HIS A 423 -28.97 -80.95 -25.47
CA HIS A 423 -28.10 -82.01 -25.99
C HIS A 423 -26.67 -81.94 -25.42
N ASN A 424 -25.63 -81.94 -26.26
CA ASN A 424 -24.24 -82.02 -25.79
C ASN A 424 -23.79 -80.70 -25.15
N CYS A 425 -22.89 -80.73 -24.18
CA CYS A 425 -22.50 -79.54 -23.40
C CYS A 425 -21.01 -79.60 -23.04
N THR A 426 -20.35 -78.45 -23.05
CA THR A 426 -18.98 -78.27 -22.55
C THR A 426 -18.93 -77.13 -21.55
N ASN A 427 -18.54 -77.43 -20.31
CA ASN A 427 -18.42 -76.44 -19.25
C ASN A 427 -17.06 -75.70 -19.30
N HIS A 428 -17.06 -74.42 -18.98
CA HIS A 428 -15.90 -73.54 -18.87
C HIS A 428 -16.00 -72.70 -17.59
N PRO A 429 -14.88 -72.27 -16.98
CA PRO A 429 -14.95 -71.40 -15.81
C PRO A 429 -15.78 -70.12 -16.06
N GLY A 430 -16.91 -69.99 -15.38
CA GLY A 430 -17.89 -68.91 -15.43
C GLY A 430 -18.91 -69.00 -16.57
N SER A 431 -18.89 -70.05 -17.40
CA SER A 431 -19.78 -70.17 -18.56
C SER A 431 -19.83 -71.57 -19.17
N PHE A 432 -20.84 -71.85 -19.98
CA PHE A 432 -20.95 -73.13 -20.70
C PHE A 432 -21.24 -72.92 -22.18
N GLU A 433 -20.96 -73.96 -22.97
CA GLU A 433 -21.30 -74.01 -24.39
C GLU A 433 -22.13 -75.27 -24.71
N CYS A 434 -23.36 -75.07 -25.18
CA CYS A 434 -24.22 -76.15 -25.68
C CYS A 434 -23.90 -76.48 -27.15
N HIS A 435 -23.99 -77.76 -27.49
CA HIS A 435 -23.73 -78.30 -28.83
C HIS A 435 -24.92 -79.15 -29.31
N CYS A 436 -25.44 -78.84 -30.50
CA CYS A 436 -26.54 -79.56 -31.11
C CYS A 436 -26.08 -80.69 -32.05
N PRO A 437 -26.89 -81.77 -32.21
CA PRO A 437 -26.64 -82.84 -33.16
C PRO A 437 -26.83 -82.37 -34.61
N ALA A 438 -26.33 -83.15 -35.57
CA ALA A 438 -26.34 -82.80 -36.98
C ALA A 438 -27.76 -82.52 -37.51
N GLY A 439 -27.93 -81.40 -38.22
CA GLY A 439 -29.23 -80.93 -38.72
C GLY A 439 -29.93 -79.93 -37.80
N TYR A 440 -29.32 -79.55 -36.67
CA TYR A 440 -29.84 -78.59 -35.70
C TYR A 440 -28.80 -77.49 -35.39
N GLN A 441 -29.26 -76.29 -35.01
CA GLN A 441 -28.41 -75.20 -34.53
C GLN A 441 -28.89 -74.72 -33.16
N VAL A 442 -27.96 -74.21 -32.35
CA VAL A 442 -28.27 -73.66 -31.01
C VAL A 442 -29.05 -72.36 -31.15
N ALA A 443 -30.24 -72.30 -30.57
CA ALA A 443 -31.07 -71.12 -30.43
C ALA A 443 -31.09 -70.68 -28.95
N ASN A 444 -31.10 -69.36 -28.73
CA ASN A 444 -31.10 -68.74 -27.39
C ASN A 444 -29.98 -69.23 -26.44
N GLY A 445 -28.91 -69.81 -26.98
CA GLY A 445 -27.76 -70.33 -26.22
C GLY A 445 -27.95 -71.73 -25.62
N ILE A 446 -29.16 -72.29 -25.64
CA ILE A 446 -29.49 -73.51 -24.87
C ILE A 446 -30.33 -74.54 -25.66
N ASP A 447 -31.22 -74.08 -26.56
CA ASP A 447 -32.18 -74.91 -27.29
C ASP A 447 -31.64 -75.37 -28.65
N CYS A 448 -32.04 -76.54 -29.15
CA CYS A 448 -31.68 -77.01 -30.48
C CYS A 448 -32.85 -76.91 -31.47
N VAL A 449 -32.74 -76.02 -32.46
CA VAL A 449 -33.76 -75.87 -33.52
C VAL A 449 -33.31 -76.53 -34.82
N GLN A 450 -34.22 -77.23 -35.49
CA GLN A 450 -33.95 -77.85 -36.78
C GLN A 450 -33.59 -76.80 -37.82
N ILE A 451 -32.53 -77.07 -38.58
CA ILE A 451 -32.21 -76.33 -39.79
C ILE A 451 -33.29 -76.68 -40.83
N PRO A 452 -34.07 -75.72 -41.35
CA PRO A 452 -35.09 -76.02 -42.35
C PRO A 452 -34.44 -76.69 -43.57
N GLY A 453 -34.82 -77.94 -43.85
CA GLY A 453 -34.34 -78.68 -45.02
C GLY A 453 -35.09 -78.26 -46.28
N GLU A 454 -34.35 -77.87 -47.32
CA GLU A 454 -34.85 -77.80 -48.70
C GLU A 454 -34.99 -79.24 -49.24
N ASP A 455 -36.23 -79.64 -49.51
CA ASP A 455 -36.52 -80.86 -50.25
C ASP A 455 -36.36 -80.61 -51.77
N GLY A 456 -35.26 -81.10 -52.34
CA GLY A 456 -35.29 -81.90 -53.57
C GLY A 456 -35.18 -81.23 -54.95
N GLU A 457 -34.16 -81.70 -55.67
CA GLU A 457 -34.05 -81.89 -57.14
C GLU A 457 -33.41 -80.79 -58.01
N GLY A 458 -32.26 -81.12 -58.60
CA GLY A 458 -31.69 -80.39 -59.74
C GLY A 458 -30.17 -80.52 -59.88
N GLU A 459 -29.75 -81.52 -60.67
CA GLU A 459 -28.46 -81.75 -61.35
C GLU A 459 -27.29 -80.76 -61.19
N GLY A 460 -26.10 -81.36 -61.04
CA GLY A 460 -24.85 -80.66 -60.77
C GLY A 460 -24.12 -80.06 -61.97
N SER A 461 -23.30 -79.08 -61.62
CA SER A 461 -21.87 -78.94 -61.96
C SER A 461 -21.54 -77.52 -62.43
N GLY A 462 -20.73 -76.81 -61.63
CA GLY A 462 -19.99 -75.63 -62.09
C GLY A 462 -19.88 -74.49 -61.09
N ASP A 463 -19.07 -74.70 -60.04
CA ASP A 463 -18.22 -73.69 -59.39
C ASP A 463 -18.78 -72.30 -59.08
N PHE A 464 -19.25 -72.10 -57.84
CA PHE A 464 -19.15 -70.80 -57.17
C PHE A 464 -18.70 -70.99 -55.72
N LYS A 465 -17.45 -70.58 -55.45
CA LYS A 465 -16.76 -70.72 -54.17
C LYS A 465 -17.21 -69.58 -53.24
N PHE A 466 -18.15 -69.83 -52.33
CA PHE A 466 -18.40 -68.95 -51.18
C PHE A 466 -17.61 -69.47 -49.97
N GLN A 467 -16.76 -68.61 -49.42
CA GLN A 467 -15.92 -68.90 -48.27
C GLN A 467 -16.77 -68.89 -46.99
N THR A 468 -17.05 -70.07 -46.44
CA THR A 468 -17.49 -70.24 -45.05
C THR A 468 -16.25 -70.27 -44.16
N SER A 469 -16.00 -69.18 -43.43
CA SER A 469 -15.03 -69.16 -42.33
C SER A 469 -15.75 -69.43 -41.01
N ALA A 470 -15.35 -70.53 -40.37
CA ALA A 470 -15.72 -70.94 -39.01
C ALA A 470 -15.53 -69.82 -37.97
N PRO A 471 -16.25 -69.85 -36.83
CA PRO A 471 -15.88 -69.06 -35.66
C PRO A 471 -14.55 -69.61 -35.13
N ARG A 472 -13.52 -68.75 -35.11
CA ARG A 472 -12.26 -69.02 -34.43
C ARG A 472 -12.46 -68.77 -32.94
N THR A 473 -12.01 -69.73 -32.15
CA THR A 473 -11.52 -69.53 -30.79
C THR A 473 -10.62 -68.29 -30.69
N PRO A 474 -10.80 -67.44 -29.67
CA PRO A 474 -9.93 -66.29 -29.47
C PRO A 474 -8.55 -66.75 -28.97
N VAL A 475 -7.52 -66.48 -29.77
CA VAL A 475 -6.12 -66.46 -29.35
C VAL A 475 -5.93 -65.27 -28.40
N PRO A 476 -5.10 -65.36 -27.33
CA PRO A 476 -4.85 -64.24 -26.43
C PRO A 476 -4.22 -63.08 -27.21
N GLN A 477 -4.96 -61.99 -27.36
CA GLN A 477 -4.40 -60.76 -27.89
C GLN A 477 -3.72 -60.02 -26.73
N THR A 478 -2.43 -59.73 -26.91
CA THR A 478 -1.68 -58.78 -26.11
C THR A 478 -2.51 -57.49 -25.89
N PRO A 479 -2.63 -56.96 -24.65
CA PRO A 479 -3.46 -55.80 -24.39
C PRO A 479 -2.95 -54.58 -25.15
N ALA A 480 -3.82 -54.01 -25.99
CA ALA A 480 -3.64 -52.72 -26.61
C ALA A 480 -3.71 -51.60 -25.54
N PRO A 481 -2.86 -50.58 -25.62
CA PRO A 481 -2.84 -49.50 -24.62
C PRO A 481 -4.16 -48.71 -24.59
N SER A 482 -4.63 -48.45 -23.37
CA SER A 482 -5.85 -47.69 -23.10
C SER A 482 -5.65 -46.20 -23.37
N ARG A 483 -6.24 -45.76 -24.48
CA ARG A 483 -6.51 -44.38 -24.96
C ARG A 483 -5.47 -43.63 -25.81
N ALA A 484 -6.00 -43.16 -26.94
CA ALA A 484 -5.58 -41.96 -27.64
C ALA A 484 -5.97 -40.69 -26.84
N PRO A 485 -5.19 -39.59 -26.95
CA PRO A 485 -5.52 -38.30 -26.32
C PRO A 485 -6.84 -37.74 -26.87
N PRO A 486 -7.48 -36.77 -26.20
CA PRO A 486 -8.53 -36.01 -26.87
C PRO A 486 -7.94 -35.48 -28.18
N LYS A 487 -8.64 -35.68 -29.30
CA LYS A 487 -8.37 -34.85 -30.48
C LYS A 487 -8.56 -33.42 -29.99
N ALA A 488 -7.46 -32.70 -29.78
CA ALA A 488 -7.50 -31.25 -29.91
C ALA A 488 -8.24 -31.02 -31.23
N GLU A 489 -9.40 -30.35 -31.17
CA GLU A 489 -10.07 -29.93 -32.38
C GLU A 489 -9.01 -29.22 -33.20
N ARG A 490 -8.57 -29.86 -34.30
CA ARG A 490 -7.68 -29.18 -35.22
C ARG A 490 -8.51 -28.02 -35.71
N LEU A 491 -8.15 -26.82 -35.24
CA LEU A 491 -8.68 -25.59 -35.78
C LEU A 491 -8.56 -25.71 -37.29
N HIS A 492 -9.70 -25.68 -37.98
CA HIS A 492 -9.75 -25.80 -39.43
C HIS A 492 -8.68 -24.86 -40.02
N PRO A 493 -7.88 -25.24 -41.03
CA PRO A 493 -6.85 -24.34 -41.58
C PRO A 493 -7.38 -22.94 -41.89
N GLY A 494 -8.65 -22.84 -42.28
CA GLY A 494 -9.36 -21.57 -42.49
C GLY A 494 -9.62 -20.75 -41.23
N ALA A 495 -9.80 -21.35 -40.06
CA ALA A 495 -9.93 -20.65 -38.78
C ALA A 495 -8.58 -20.08 -38.32
N LEU A 496 -7.48 -20.82 -38.51
CA LEU A 496 -6.13 -20.32 -38.22
C LEU A 496 -5.77 -19.15 -39.15
N VAL A 497 -6.07 -19.27 -40.44
CA VAL A 497 -5.91 -18.18 -41.41
C VAL A 497 -6.82 -17.00 -41.04
N GLY A 498 -8.07 -17.23 -40.63
CA GLY A 498 -8.98 -16.17 -40.18
C GLY A 498 -8.47 -15.41 -38.94
N ILE A 499 -7.91 -16.12 -37.95
CA ILE A 499 -7.35 -15.50 -36.73
C ILE A 499 -6.06 -14.74 -37.05
N THR A 500 -5.17 -15.30 -37.89
CA THR A 500 -3.95 -14.59 -38.32
C THR A 500 -4.27 -13.35 -39.14
N VAL A 501 -5.22 -13.41 -40.07
CA VAL A 501 -5.66 -12.24 -40.85
C VAL A 501 -6.36 -11.22 -39.95
N GLY A 502 -7.20 -11.67 -39.01
CA GLY A 502 -7.88 -10.80 -38.05
C GLY A 502 -6.91 -10.06 -37.12
N THR A 503 -5.90 -10.76 -36.59
CA THR A 503 -4.85 -10.18 -35.72
C THR A 503 -3.95 -9.22 -36.49
N VAL A 504 -3.59 -9.54 -37.75
CA VAL A 504 -2.82 -8.63 -38.60
C VAL A 504 -3.63 -7.38 -38.95
N LEU A 505 -4.91 -7.51 -39.30
CA LEU A 505 -5.78 -6.37 -39.61
C LEU A 505 -6.01 -5.47 -38.39
N THR A 506 -6.19 -6.05 -37.20
CA THR A 506 -6.34 -5.27 -35.96
C THR A 506 -5.03 -4.59 -35.56
N ALA A 507 -3.88 -5.27 -35.68
CA ALA A 507 -2.58 -4.65 -35.44
C ALA A 507 -2.30 -3.49 -36.42
N LEU A 508 -2.63 -3.65 -37.71
CA LEU A 508 -2.51 -2.59 -38.70
C LEU A 508 -3.48 -1.42 -38.42
N ALA A 509 -4.70 -1.69 -37.97
CA ALA A 509 -5.64 -0.65 -37.57
C ALA A 509 -5.15 0.13 -36.34
N LEU A 510 -4.59 -0.57 -35.34
CA LEU A 510 -4.00 0.05 -34.15
C LEU A 510 -2.75 0.87 -34.49
N LEU A 511 -1.89 0.38 -35.39
CA LEU A 511 -0.74 1.14 -35.89
C LEU A 511 -1.18 2.37 -36.70
N ALA A 512 -2.20 2.26 -37.54
CA ALA A 512 -2.76 3.38 -38.28
C ALA A 512 -3.41 4.41 -37.35
N LEU A 513 -4.11 3.96 -36.31
CA LEU A 513 -4.68 4.82 -35.27
C LEU A 513 -3.57 5.52 -34.47
N GLY A 514 -2.54 4.78 -34.05
CA GLY A 514 -1.37 5.31 -33.37
C GLY A 514 -0.62 6.33 -34.22
N TYR A 515 -0.43 6.06 -35.52
CA TYR A 515 0.14 7.00 -36.47
C TYR A 515 -0.74 8.25 -36.65
N HIS A 516 -2.06 8.10 -36.70
CA HIS A 516 -2.99 9.22 -36.77
C HIS A 516 -2.96 10.10 -35.52
N LEU A 517 -2.87 9.48 -34.33
CA LEU A 517 -2.75 10.18 -33.05
C LEU A 517 -1.39 10.88 -32.94
N ALA A 518 -0.30 10.21 -33.32
CA ALA A 518 1.04 10.79 -33.36
C ALA A 518 1.13 11.96 -34.36
N LYS A 519 0.50 11.84 -35.54
CA LYS A 519 0.42 12.91 -36.54
C LYS A 519 -0.45 14.08 -36.07
N LYS A 520 -1.48 13.83 -35.25
CA LYS A 520 -2.30 14.88 -34.63
C LYS A 520 -1.53 15.62 -33.52
N HIS A 521 -0.64 14.92 -32.81
CA HIS A 521 0.22 15.50 -31.77
C HIS A 521 1.53 16.13 -32.29
N CYS A 522 2.02 15.75 -33.47
CA CYS A 522 3.26 16.29 -34.06
C CYS A 522 3.01 17.36 -35.13
N ARG A 523 1.91 18.10 -35.06
CA ARG A 523 1.79 19.35 -35.82
C ARG A 523 2.53 20.45 -35.03
N PRO A 524 3.68 20.97 -35.51
CA PRO A 524 4.39 22.02 -34.80
C PRO A 524 3.52 23.30 -34.76
N PRO A 525 3.55 24.07 -33.66
CA PRO A 525 2.83 25.32 -33.57
C PRO A 525 3.50 26.35 -34.49
N ALA A 526 2.80 26.78 -35.53
CA ALA A 526 3.13 27.99 -36.25
C ALA A 526 2.75 29.20 -35.38
N THR A 527 3.78 29.91 -34.92
CA THR A 527 3.90 31.37 -34.72
C THR A 527 2.65 32.18 -34.33
N MET A 528 2.80 32.85 -33.18
CA MET A 528 2.00 33.90 -32.52
C MET A 528 1.13 34.84 -33.38
N ASP A 529 -0.04 35.25 -32.88
CA ASP A 529 -0.23 36.58 -32.26
C ASP A 529 -1.62 36.83 -31.59
N TYR A 530 -1.54 37.40 -30.38
CA TYR A 530 -2.40 38.35 -29.64
C TYR A 530 -3.92 38.16 -29.32
N LYS A 531 -4.15 38.09 -27.99
CA LYS A 531 -5.10 38.83 -27.10
C LYS A 531 -6.62 38.84 -27.34
N CYS A 532 -7.36 38.33 -26.33
CA CYS A 532 -8.27 39.04 -25.38
C CYS A 532 -9.17 37.97 -24.72
N GLY A 533 -9.10 37.69 -23.41
CA GLY A 533 -9.78 38.42 -22.32
C GLY A 533 -10.91 37.55 -21.73
N GLY A 534 -10.86 37.19 -20.43
CA GLY A 534 -11.87 36.35 -19.71
C GLY A 534 -13.17 37.10 -19.36
N PRO A 535 -13.93 36.79 -18.28
CA PRO A 535 -13.77 35.76 -17.23
C PRO A 535 -15.11 35.03 -16.82
N HIS A 536 -15.09 34.29 -15.69
CA HIS A 536 -16.21 33.69 -14.90
C HIS A 536 -16.85 32.39 -15.42
N GLU A 537 -17.26 31.39 -14.63
CA GLU A 537 -17.13 30.97 -13.22
C GLU A 537 -17.90 29.62 -13.08
N LYS A 538 -17.64 28.84 -12.01
CA LYS A 538 -18.48 27.76 -11.41
C LYS A 538 -18.54 26.40 -12.13
N GLU A 539 -18.60 25.24 -11.48
CA GLU A 539 -18.47 24.75 -10.10
C GLU A 539 -18.61 23.23 -10.24
N LEU A 540 -17.65 22.43 -9.75
CA LEU A 540 -17.77 20.96 -9.75
C LEU A 540 -18.60 20.52 -8.53
N GLY A 541 -19.84 20.10 -8.77
CA GLY A 541 -20.65 19.39 -7.78
C GLY A 541 -20.25 17.92 -7.72
N LEU A 542 -19.78 17.48 -6.54
CA LEU A 542 -19.69 16.08 -6.15
C LEU A 542 -21.02 15.67 -5.51
N GLN A 543 -21.65 14.61 -6.01
CA GLN A 543 -22.83 13.99 -5.40
C GLN A 543 -22.43 13.05 -4.24
N PRO A 544 -23.15 13.09 -3.09
CA PRO A 544 -23.11 12.02 -2.10
C PRO A 544 -24.20 10.97 -2.32
N VAL A 545 -23.84 9.72 -2.02
CA VAL A 545 -24.69 8.52 -1.96
C VAL A 545 -25.63 8.60 -0.74
N ALA A 546 -26.91 8.27 -0.95
CA ALA A 546 -27.91 8.18 0.11
C ALA A 546 -27.91 6.77 0.75
N SER A 547 -27.72 6.71 2.07
CA SER A 547 -28.11 5.58 2.91
C SER A 547 -29.57 5.74 3.34
N GLY A 548 -30.38 4.73 3.06
CA GLY A 548 -31.76 4.62 3.54
C GLY A 548 -31.82 4.11 4.98
N CYS A 549 -32.71 4.70 5.77
CA CYS A 549 -33.22 4.14 7.01
C CYS A 549 -34.51 3.35 6.74
N ALA A 550 -34.61 2.16 7.31
CA ALA A 550 -35.87 1.55 7.77
C ALA A 550 -35.55 0.39 8.73
N GLY A 551 -36.21 0.37 9.90
CA GLY A 551 -36.30 -0.79 10.80
C GLY A 551 -35.58 -0.62 12.12
#